data_AF-M6RIJ0-F1
#
_entry.id   AF-M6RIJ0-F1
#
_cell.length_a   1.000
_cell.length_b   1.000
_cell.length_c   1.000
_cell.angle_alpha   90.00
_cell.angle_beta   90.00
_cell.angle_gamma   90.00
#
_symmetry.space_group_name_H-M   'P 1'
#
loop_
_entity.id
_entity.type
_entity.pdbx_description
1 polymer ?
#
loop_
_entity_poly.entity_id
_entity_poly.type
_entity_poly.pdbx_seq_one_letter_code
_entity_poly.pdbx_strand_id
1 'polypeptide(L)'
;MSRALADLRGHKNIWKKDLIDGFRATIIKDEIARDVRHILLDCISEVMEGDRIGRLAEGTSLPPIFFDIETTLKKLNLLAKRETRILELNLTDLEQREQSKVLHRLYLLEIAGYTFLEGTDMISRKDLEKIREKWNISMKTEFHSSCIEASRYGATLSEAAAGVLNQRIRSEIDPELAAACLVDAALAGLGKHLTFY
;
A
#
# COMPACT_ATOMS: atom_id res chain seq x y z
N MET A 1 5.60 31.05 -22.43
CA MET A 1 4.42 31.17 -21.54
C MET A 1 4.72 30.71 -20.11
N SER A 2 5.26 29.51 -19.89
CA SER A 2 5.54 28.96 -18.55
C SER A 2 6.46 29.81 -17.67
N ARG A 3 7.46 30.50 -18.26
CA ARG A 3 8.34 31.43 -17.52
C ARG A 3 7.58 32.65 -16.98
N ALA A 4 6.74 33.26 -17.82
CA ALA A 4 5.93 34.41 -17.41
C ALA A 4 4.89 34.04 -16.32
N LEU A 5 4.36 32.81 -16.34
CA LEU A 5 3.48 32.30 -15.28
C LEU A 5 4.22 32.05 -13.97
N ALA A 6 5.43 31.49 -14.04
CA ALA A 6 6.30 31.31 -12.88
C ALA A 6 6.66 32.67 -12.24
N ASP A 7 6.99 33.67 -13.06
CA ASP A 7 7.29 35.03 -12.60
C ASP A 7 6.07 35.71 -11.97
N LEU A 8 4.87 35.56 -12.56
CA LEU A 8 3.61 36.07 -12.01
C LEU A 8 3.28 35.44 -10.65
N ARG A 9 3.64 34.18 -10.44
CA ARG A 9 3.44 33.43 -9.18
C ARG A 9 4.60 33.58 -8.19
N GLY A 10 5.65 34.33 -8.54
CA GLY A 10 6.83 34.54 -7.69
C GLY A 10 7.71 33.30 -7.53
N HIS A 11 7.63 32.33 -8.43
CA HIS A 11 8.46 31.13 -8.38
C HIS A 11 9.87 31.43 -8.91
N LYS A 12 10.90 31.20 -8.07
CA LYS A 12 12.31 31.39 -8.43
C LYS A 12 12.78 30.47 -9.57
N ASN A 13 12.11 29.35 -9.78
CA ASN A 13 12.32 28.38 -10.85
C ASN A 13 10.96 27.97 -11.44
N ILE A 14 10.93 27.54 -12.71
CA ILE A 14 9.70 27.06 -13.35
C ILE A 14 9.28 25.72 -12.72
N TRP A 15 8.10 25.66 -12.11
CA TRP A 15 7.59 24.42 -11.51
C TRP A 15 6.78 23.58 -12.50
N LYS A 16 6.58 22.29 -12.19
CA LYS A 16 5.76 21.37 -13.00
C LYS A 16 4.39 21.96 -13.33
N LYS A 17 3.76 22.64 -12.35
CA LYS A 17 2.47 23.32 -12.55
C LYS A 17 2.53 24.46 -13.56
N ASP A 18 3.59 25.26 -13.58
CA ASP A 18 3.75 26.38 -14.54
C ASP A 18 4.03 25.86 -15.96
N LEU A 19 4.69 24.70 -16.05
CA LEU A 19 4.90 23.98 -17.30
C LEU A 19 3.58 23.45 -17.87
N ILE A 20 2.79 22.74 -17.05
CA ILE A 20 1.47 22.22 -17.44
C ILE A 20 0.52 23.36 -17.83
N ASP A 21 0.48 24.44 -17.05
CA ASP A 21 -0.40 25.57 -17.35
C ASP A 21 0.05 26.32 -18.61
N GLY A 22 1.36 26.43 -18.86
CA GLY A 22 1.87 26.97 -20.11
C GLY A 22 1.55 26.11 -21.33
N PHE A 23 1.59 24.78 -21.20
CA PHE A 23 1.15 23.86 -22.25
C PHE A 23 -0.34 23.99 -22.52
N ARG A 24 -1.18 24.00 -21.47
CA ARG A 24 -2.63 24.23 -21.59
C ARG A 24 -2.92 25.52 -22.33
N ALA A 25 -2.31 26.63 -21.95
CA ALA A 25 -2.54 27.92 -22.58
C ALA A 25 -2.03 28.03 -24.04
N THR A 26 -1.17 27.11 -24.48
CA THR A 26 -0.65 27.08 -25.87
C THR A 26 -1.44 26.10 -26.75
N ILE A 27 -1.85 24.95 -26.20
CA ILE A 27 -2.53 23.87 -26.92
C ILE A 27 -4.04 24.13 -27.03
N ILE A 28 -4.60 24.77 -26.00
CA ILE A 28 -6.04 24.99 -25.89
C ILE A 28 -6.35 26.38 -26.44
N LYS A 29 -6.92 26.42 -27.64
CA LYS A 29 -7.37 27.69 -28.26
C LYS A 29 -8.83 28.04 -27.92
N ASP A 30 -9.62 27.06 -27.47
CA ASP A 30 -11.03 27.17 -27.06
C ASP A 30 -11.29 26.37 -25.77
N GLU A 31 -12.34 26.70 -25.01
CA GLU A 31 -12.66 26.04 -23.74
C GLU A 31 -12.73 24.50 -23.86
N ILE A 32 -11.95 23.78 -23.04
CA ILE A 32 -12.14 22.34 -22.86
C ILE A 32 -13.42 22.16 -22.01
N ALA A 33 -14.45 21.55 -22.60
CA ALA A 33 -15.62 21.11 -21.85
C ALA A 33 -15.18 20.18 -20.71
N ARG A 34 -15.76 20.37 -19.51
CA ARG A 34 -15.30 19.75 -18.24
C ARG A 34 -15.15 18.22 -18.25
N ASP A 35 -15.76 17.53 -19.23
CA ASP A 35 -15.74 16.06 -19.36
C ASP A 35 -15.01 15.52 -20.60
N VAL A 36 -14.28 16.35 -21.35
CA VAL A 36 -13.52 15.89 -22.54
C VAL A 36 -12.05 15.70 -22.19
N ARG A 37 -11.59 14.44 -22.26
CA ARG A 37 -10.16 14.12 -22.20
C ARG A 37 -9.44 14.63 -23.44
N HIS A 38 -8.35 15.36 -23.24
CA HIS A 38 -7.55 15.88 -24.33
C HIS A 38 -6.31 15.02 -24.48
N ILE A 39 -6.25 14.21 -25.53
CA ILE A 39 -5.19 13.21 -25.78
C ILE A 39 -3.78 13.78 -25.60
N LEU A 40 -3.52 15.01 -26.08
CA LEU A 40 -2.19 15.63 -25.90
C LEU A 40 -1.89 16.03 -24.45
N LEU A 41 -2.90 16.40 -23.64
CA LEU A 41 -2.70 16.69 -22.22
C LEU A 41 -2.49 15.40 -21.41
N ASP A 42 -3.14 14.32 -21.83
CA ASP A 42 -2.95 12.98 -21.25
C ASP A 42 -1.52 12.50 -21.53
N CYS A 43 -1.06 12.57 -22.80
CA CYS A 43 0.33 12.22 -23.14
C CYS A 43 1.37 13.10 -22.44
N ILE A 44 1.11 14.41 -22.29
CA ILE A 44 2.02 15.29 -21.53
C ILE A 44 2.02 14.90 -20.05
N SER A 45 0.87 14.54 -19.48
CA SER A 45 0.78 14.08 -18.09
C SER A 45 1.54 12.78 -17.88
N GLU A 46 1.39 11.81 -18.80
CA GLU A 46 2.13 10.54 -18.79
C GLU A 46 3.65 10.75 -18.91
N VAL A 47 4.11 11.64 -19.81
CA VAL A 47 5.55 11.95 -19.95
C VAL A 47 6.10 12.72 -18.72
N MET A 48 5.24 13.48 -18.03
CA MET A 48 5.59 14.25 -16.84
C MET A 48 5.41 13.47 -15.53
N GLU A 49 4.74 12.31 -15.56
CA GLU A 49 4.74 11.28 -14.52
C GLU A 49 6.06 10.52 -14.64
N GLY A 50 7.11 11.06 -14.01
CA GLY A 50 8.38 10.37 -13.96
C GLY A 50 8.23 8.98 -13.33
N ASP A 51 8.91 7.99 -13.88
CA ASP A 51 9.11 6.64 -13.34
C ASP A 51 9.96 6.61 -12.05
N ARG A 52 10.43 7.78 -11.62
CA ARG A 52 11.24 7.98 -10.43
C ARG A 52 10.36 8.01 -9.19
N ILE A 53 10.54 6.99 -8.35
CA ILE A 53 10.13 6.98 -6.95
C ILE A 53 10.59 8.29 -6.32
N GLY A 54 9.67 9.07 -5.77
CA GLY A 54 9.99 10.27 -4.99
C GLY A 54 10.92 9.88 -3.86
N ARG A 55 12.21 10.21 -3.98
CA ARG A 55 13.18 10.01 -2.90
C ARG A 55 12.92 11.11 -1.88
N LEU A 56 12.52 10.72 -0.67
CA LEU A 56 12.51 11.62 0.48
C LEU A 56 13.92 12.23 0.61
N ALA A 57 14.00 13.52 0.93
CA ALA A 57 15.27 14.23 1.06
C ALA A 57 16.20 13.49 2.04
N GLU A 58 17.49 13.43 1.74
CA GLU A 58 18.49 12.86 2.65
C GLU A 58 18.38 13.54 4.02
N GLY A 59 18.08 12.76 5.06
CA GLY A 59 17.81 13.27 6.42
C GLY A 59 16.35 13.25 6.87
N THR A 60 15.41 12.85 6.02
CA THR A 60 14.03 12.57 6.47
C THR A 60 14.04 11.31 7.33
N SER A 61 13.81 11.45 8.64
CA SER A 61 13.70 10.31 9.55
C SER A 61 12.48 9.48 9.14
N LEU A 62 12.73 8.30 8.56
CA LEU A 62 11.68 7.33 8.26
C LEU A 62 11.10 6.82 9.58
N PRO A 63 9.78 6.59 9.66
CA PRO A 63 9.18 6.11 10.89
C PRO A 63 9.75 4.72 11.25
N PRO A 64 9.86 4.38 12.54
CA PRO A 64 10.44 3.10 13.00
C PRO A 64 9.81 1.87 12.33
N ILE A 65 8.50 1.92 12.07
CA ILE A 65 7.74 0.84 11.42
C ILE A 65 8.29 0.48 10.04
N PHE A 66 8.83 1.45 9.29
CA PHE A 66 9.40 1.18 7.98
C PHE A 66 10.57 0.20 8.08
N PHE A 67 11.48 0.44 9.03
CA PHE A 67 12.63 -0.42 9.25
C PHE A 67 12.24 -1.79 9.81
N ASP A 68 11.23 -1.83 10.68
CA ASP A 68 10.68 -3.08 11.21
C ASP A 68 10.07 -3.95 10.09
N ILE A 69 9.26 -3.35 9.22
CA ILE A 69 8.69 -4.02 8.04
C ILE A 69 9.80 -4.50 7.10
N GLU A 70 10.74 -3.64 6.76
CA GLU A 70 11.82 -4.00 5.82
C GLU A 70 12.69 -5.14 6.37
N THR A 71 13.04 -5.10 7.66
CA THR A 71 13.81 -6.16 8.32
C THR A 71 13.03 -7.47 8.38
N THR A 72 11.74 -7.42 8.69
CA THR A 72 10.86 -8.60 8.73
C THR A 72 10.72 -9.24 7.34
N LEU A 73 10.50 -8.42 6.31
CA LEU A 73 10.40 -8.87 4.92
C LEU A 73 11.71 -9.48 4.41
N LYS A 74 12.86 -8.89 4.76
CA LYS A 74 14.19 -9.44 4.45
C LYS A 74 14.39 -10.81 5.10
N LYS A 75 14.11 -10.91 6.40
CA LYS A 75 14.28 -12.14 7.17
C LYS A 75 13.48 -13.32 6.63
N LEU A 76 12.26 -13.05 6.15
CA LEU A 76 11.34 -14.07 5.64
C LEU A 76 11.38 -14.24 4.11
N ASN A 77 12.34 -13.61 3.42
CA ASN A 77 12.43 -13.60 1.95
C ASN A 77 11.15 -13.12 1.23
N LEU A 78 10.41 -12.20 1.86
CA LEU A 78 9.16 -11.63 1.38
C LEU A 78 9.31 -10.26 0.68
N LEU A 79 10.53 -9.73 0.57
CA LEU A 79 10.79 -8.48 -0.16
C LEU A 79 10.25 -8.54 -1.59
N ALA A 80 9.49 -7.51 -1.96
CA ALA A 80 8.99 -7.35 -3.31
C ALA A 80 10.15 -7.09 -4.29
N LYS A 81 10.09 -7.76 -5.44
CA LYS A 81 11.02 -7.57 -6.56
C LYS A 81 10.31 -6.84 -7.69
N ARG A 82 11.08 -6.35 -8.68
CA ARG A 82 10.54 -5.70 -9.87
C ARG A 82 9.58 -6.62 -10.63
N GLU A 83 9.92 -7.91 -10.70
CA GLU A 83 9.04 -8.92 -11.27
C GLU A 83 7.95 -9.29 -10.28
N THR A 84 6.72 -9.34 -10.79
CA THR A 84 5.57 -9.81 -10.03
C THR A 84 5.71 -11.31 -9.82
N ARG A 85 5.58 -11.77 -8.57
CA ARG A 85 5.62 -13.20 -8.23
C ARG A 85 4.35 -13.63 -7.50
N ILE A 86 3.87 -14.81 -7.84
CA ILE A 86 2.83 -15.49 -7.08
C ILE A 86 3.52 -16.40 -6.07
N LEU A 87 3.28 -16.16 -4.80
CA LEU A 87 3.78 -16.98 -3.70
C LEU A 87 2.66 -17.88 -3.21
N GLU A 88 2.86 -19.19 -3.30
CA GLU A 88 1.97 -20.19 -2.72
C GLU A 88 2.54 -20.66 -1.39
N LEU A 89 1.76 -20.54 -0.32
CA LEU A 89 2.11 -20.94 1.03
C LEU A 89 1.29 -22.15 1.46
N ASN A 90 1.90 -23.06 2.21
CA ASN A 90 1.27 -24.19 2.86
C ASN A 90 1.31 -23.97 4.38
N LEU A 91 0.16 -23.72 4.99
CA LEU A 91 0.05 -23.35 6.40
C LEU A 91 0.30 -24.51 7.37
N THR A 92 0.47 -25.74 6.85
CA THR A 92 0.93 -26.89 7.65
C THR A 92 2.42 -26.77 8.00
N ASP A 93 3.19 -26.02 7.22
CA ASP A 93 4.60 -25.73 7.50
C ASP A 93 4.74 -24.51 8.44
N LEU A 94 5.59 -24.63 9.47
CA LEU A 94 5.74 -23.59 10.49
C LEU A 94 6.36 -22.30 9.94
N GLU A 95 7.32 -22.39 9.01
CA GLU A 95 7.98 -21.22 8.42
C GLU A 95 7.02 -20.48 7.48
N GLN A 96 6.30 -21.22 6.64
CA GLN A 96 5.30 -20.66 5.72
C GLN A 96 4.10 -20.09 6.47
N ARG A 97 3.76 -20.64 7.63
CA ARG A 97 2.77 -20.05 8.53
C ARG A 97 3.20 -18.70 9.09
N GLU A 98 4.47 -18.53 9.44
CA GLU A 98 4.99 -17.21 9.86
C GLU A 98 4.99 -16.21 8.69
N GLN A 99 5.31 -16.66 7.47
CA GLN A 99 5.17 -15.84 6.27
C GLN A 99 3.73 -15.39 6.04
N SER A 100 2.77 -16.31 6.15
CA SER A 100 1.33 -16.02 6.05
C SER A 100 0.88 -14.97 7.06
N LYS A 101 1.25 -15.12 8.35
CA LYS A 101 0.92 -14.13 9.39
C LYS A 101 1.43 -12.73 9.03
N VAL A 102 2.66 -12.63 8.53
CA VAL A 102 3.25 -11.34 8.14
C VAL A 102 2.54 -10.75 6.92
N LEU A 103 2.19 -11.57 5.93
CA LEU A 103 1.43 -11.11 4.76
C LEU A 103 0.03 -10.62 5.13
N HIS A 104 -0.65 -11.32 6.03
CA HIS A 104 -1.94 -10.87 6.58
C HIS A 104 -1.82 -9.54 7.33
N ARG A 105 -0.75 -9.32 8.10
CA ARG A 105 -0.50 -8.01 8.74
C ARG A 105 -0.29 -6.90 7.72
N LEU A 106 0.48 -7.16 6.66
CA LEU A 106 0.72 -6.20 5.58
C LEU A 106 -0.57 -5.89 4.83
N TYR A 107 -1.41 -6.90 4.60
CA TYR A 107 -2.73 -6.76 3.98
C TYR A 107 -3.68 -5.92 4.83
N LEU A 108 -3.74 -6.17 6.15
CA LEU A 108 -4.55 -5.38 7.09
C LEU A 108 -4.14 -3.91 7.15
N LEU A 109 -2.84 -3.64 7.01
CA LEU A 109 -2.26 -2.30 6.95
C LEU A 109 -2.33 -1.67 5.56
N GLU A 110 -2.89 -2.37 4.57
CA GLU A 110 -3.00 -1.91 3.18
C GLU A 110 -1.63 -1.53 2.57
N ILE A 111 -0.57 -2.25 2.96
CA ILE A 111 0.77 -2.01 2.45
C ILE A 111 0.83 -2.37 0.97
N ALA A 112 1.22 -1.40 0.14
CA ALA A 112 1.23 -1.56 -1.30
C ALA A 112 2.21 -2.65 -1.74
N GLY A 113 1.77 -3.48 -2.70
CA GLY A 113 2.61 -4.53 -3.30
C GLY A 113 2.37 -5.93 -2.74
N TYR A 114 1.48 -6.07 -1.76
CA TYR A 114 1.08 -7.36 -1.18
C TYR A 114 -0.43 -7.54 -1.32
N THR A 115 -0.86 -8.52 -2.11
CA THR A 115 -2.29 -8.75 -2.37
C THR A 115 -2.64 -10.21 -2.16
N PHE A 116 -3.68 -10.47 -1.37
CA PHE A 116 -4.25 -11.80 -1.21
C PHE A 116 -5.03 -12.18 -2.46
N LEU A 117 -4.73 -13.34 -3.05
CA LEU A 117 -5.42 -13.82 -4.25
C LEU A 117 -6.49 -14.86 -3.88
N GLU A 118 -6.06 -15.92 -3.19
CA GLU A 118 -6.92 -17.07 -2.91
C GLU A 118 -6.39 -17.81 -1.69
N GLY A 119 -7.28 -18.35 -0.87
CA GLY A 119 -6.95 -19.29 0.20
C GLY A 119 -7.77 -20.55 0.04
N THR A 120 -7.30 -21.67 0.60
CA THR A 120 -8.11 -22.89 0.68
C THR A 120 -9.43 -22.55 1.37
N ASP A 121 -10.52 -22.75 0.64
CA ASP A 121 -11.86 -22.50 1.11
C ASP A 121 -12.18 -23.52 2.22
N MET A 122 -12.07 -23.09 3.49
CA MET A 122 -12.39 -23.90 4.67
C MET A 122 -13.85 -24.38 4.66
N ILE A 123 -14.72 -23.74 3.86
CA ILE A 123 -16.15 -24.04 3.77
C ILE A 123 -16.38 -25.17 2.75
N SER A 124 -15.63 -25.19 1.65
CA SER A 124 -15.72 -26.20 0.60
C SER A 124 -14.72 -27.33 0.87
N ARG A 125 -15.15 -28.29 1.71
CA ARG A 125 -14.46 -29.50 2.26
C ARG A 125 -13.66 -30.42 1.30
N LYS A 126 -13.28 -30.01 0.09
CA LYS A 126 -12.69 -30.90 -0.92
C LYS A 126 -11.18 -31.13 -0.84
N ASP A 127 -10.43 -30.39 -0.03
CA ASP A 127 -8.96 -30.54 -0.01
C ASP A 127 -8.33 -30.23 1.37
N LEU A 128 -8.85 -30.89 2.41
CA LEU A 128 -8.45 -30.72 3.82
C LEU A 128 -7.01 -31.20 4.14
N GLU A 129 -6.30 -31.81 3.19
CA GLU A 129 -4.96 -32.34 3.45
C GLU A 129 -3.87 -31.25 3.48
N LYS A 130 -4.09 -30.10 2.82
CA LYS A 130 -3.14 -28.95 2.82
C LYS A 130 -3.88 -27.62 2.76
N ILE A 131 -3.84 -26.85 3.84
CA ILE A 131 -4.34 -25.46 3.86
C ILE A 131 -3.33 -24.59 3.12
N ARG A 132 -3.72 -24.05 1.97
CA ARG A 132 -2.87 -23.25 1.08
C ARG A 132 -3.36 -21.81 0.97
N GLU A 133 -2.44 -20.89 0.76
CA GLU A 133 -2.71 -19.50 0.43
C GLU A 133 -1.90 -19.07 -0.79
N LYS A 134 -2.47 -18.20 -1.61
CA LYS A 134 -1.82 -17.60 -2.78
C LYS A 134 -1.78 -16.09 -2.62
N TRP A 135 -0.58 -15.55 -2.77
CA TRP A 135 -0.30 -14.13 -2.62
C TRP A 135 0.39 -13.58 -3.85
N ASN A 136 -0.05 -12.41 -4.30
CA ASN A 136 0.64 -11.63 -5.31
C ASN A 136 1.60 -10.66 -4.64
N ILE A 137 2.89 -10.74 -4.99
CA ILE A 137 3.92 -9.84 -4.48
C ILE A 137 4.55 -9.10 -5.66
N SER A 138 4.45 -7.78 -5.64
CA SER A 138 5.01 -6.91 -6.68
C SER A 138 5.56 -5.62 -6.08
N MET A 139 6.66 -5.12 -6.64
CA MET A 139 7.18 -3.82 -6.22
C MET A 139 6.22 -2.71 -6.64
N LYS A 140 5.83 -1.86 -5.69
CA LYS A 140 4.94 -0.71 -5.88
C LYS A 140 5.63 0.56 -5.43
N THR A 141 5.39 1.66 -6.14
CA THR A 141 5.97 2.98 -5.83
C THR A 141 5.38 3.52 -4.51
N GLU A 142 4.15 3.12 -4.19
CA GLU A 142 3.38 3.48 -3.00
C GLU A 142 3.80 2.69 -1.75
N PHE A 143 4.77 1.78 -1.85
CA PHE A 143 5.22 0.99 -0.69
C PHE A 143 5.72 1.89 0.45
N HIS A 144 6.52 2.91 0.13
CA HIS A 144 7.04 3.83 1.14
C HIS A 144 5.95 4.71 1.76
N SER A 145 4.99 5.20 0.96
CA SER A 145 3.89 6.03 1.47
C SER A 145 2.94 5.23 2.35
N SER A 146 2.58 4.01 1.94
CA SER A 146 1.73 3.12 2.75
C SER A 146 2.37 2.74 4.09
N CYS A 147 3.70 2.54 4.13
CA CYS A 147 4.42 2.38 5.41
C CYS A 147 4.34 3.62 6.31
N ILE A 148 4.39 4.83 5.73
CA ILE A 148 4.25 6.09 6.50
C ILE A 148 2.83 6.21 7.04
N GLU A 149 1.81 5.90 6.24
CA GLU A 149 0.42 5.90 6.69
C GLU A 149 0.19 4.90 7.83
N ALA A 150 0.76 3.69 7.73
CA ALA A 150 0.67 2.67 8.77
C ALA A 150 1.30 3.09 10.11
N SER A 151 2.28 4.02 10.09
CA SER A 151 2.95 4.50 11.31
C SER A 151 2.02 5.18 12.32
N ARG A 152 0.84 5.64 11.89
CA ARG A 152 -0.18 6.22 12.78
C ARG A 152 -0.76 5.19 13.76
N TYR A 153 -0.66 3.90 13.46
CA TYR A 153 -1.26 2.83 14.25
C TYR A 153 -0.26 2.14 15.19
N GLY A 154 1.04 2.32 14.98
CA GLY A 154 2.07 1.68 15.81
C GLY A 154 3.49 1.86 15.26
N ALA A 155 4.48 1.57 16.10
CA ALA A 155 5.89 1.66 15.73
C ALA A 155 6.45 0.36 15.12
N THR A 156 5.73 -0.76 15.28
CA THR A 156 6.07 -2.07 14.72
C THR A 156 4.93 -2.62 13.87
N LEU A 157 5.22 -3.57 12.98
CA LEU A 157 4.23 -4.22 12.11
C LEU A 157 3.09 -4.86 12.93
N SER A 158 3.43 -5.51 14.04
CA SER A 158 2.46 -6.21 14.88
C SER A 158 1.56 -5.22 15.65
N GLU A 159 2.14 -4.16 16.21
CA GLU A 159 1.37 -3.11 16.90
C GLU A 159 0.45 -2.37 15.95
N ALA A 160 0.95 -1.98 14.78
CA ALA A 160 0.15 -1.24 13.81
C ALA A 160 -1.03 -2.07 13.30
N ALA A 161 -0.82 -3.36 12.99
CA ALA A 161 -1.90 -4.24 12.56
C ALA A 161 -2.95 -4.45 13.67
N ALA A 162 -2.51 -4.59 14.93
CA ALA A 162 -3.44 -4.64 16.07
C ALA A 162 -4.18 -3.31 16.27
N GLY A 163 -3.51 -2.17 16.07
CA GLY A 163 -4.11 -0.83 16.14
C GLY A 163 -5.24 -0.64 15.13
N VAL A 164 -5.05 -1.08 13.88
CA VAL A 164 -6.10 -1.05 12.85
C VAL A 164 -7.30 -1.90 13.25
N LEU A 165 -7.08 -3.14 13.70
CA LEU A 165 -8.17 -4.01 14.13
C LEU A 165 -8.93 -3.45 15.33
N ASN A 166 -8.23 -2.94 16.34
CA ASN A 166 -8.86 -2.28 17.49
C ASN A 166 -9.69 -1.06 17.07
N GLN A 167 -9.21 -0.27 16.10
CA GLN A 167 -9.98 0.85 15.57
C GLN A 167 -11.24 0.40 14.83
N ARG A 168 -11.15 -0.66 14.00
CA ARG A 168 -12.31 -1.24 13.30
C ARG A 168 -13.35 -1.75 14.30
N ILE A 169 -12.92 -2.53 15.30
CA ILE A 169 -13.80 -3.06 16.36
C ILE A 169 -14.48 -1.93 17.15
N ARG A 170 -13.78 -0.85 17.48
CA ARG A 170 -14.36 0.28 18.22
C ARG A 170 -15.34 1.12 17.42
N SER A 171 -15.17 1.17 16.10
CA SER A 171 -16.00 1.99 15.22
C SER A 171 -17.31 1.29 14.85
N GLU A 172 -17.42 -0.02 15.10
CA GLU A 172 -18.49 -0.87 14.60
C GLU A 172 -19.21 -1.60 15.74
N ILE A 173 -20.54 -1.61 15.69
CA ILE A 173 -21.40 -2.26 16.72
C ILE A 173 -21.90 -3.63 16.20
N ASP A 174 -21.67 -3.92 14.92
CA ASP A 174 -22.16 -5.14 14.27
C ASP A 174 -21.37 -6.40 14.70
N PRO A 175 -22.05 -7.42 15.26
CA PRO A 175 -21.42 -8.68 15.64
C PRO A 175 -20.81 -9.47 14.47
N GLU A 176 -21.32 -9.32 13.23
CA GLU A 176 -20.77 -10.02 12.06
C GLU A 176 -19.39 -9.47 11.69
N LEU A 177 -19.23 -8.14 11.74
CA LEU A 177 -17.96 -7.47 11.48
C LEU A 177 -16.94 -7.71 12.62
N ALA A 178 -17.42 -7.83 13.86
CA ALA A 178 -16.58 -8.26 14.97
C ALA A 178 -16.03 -9.69 14.76
N ALA A 179 -16.87 -10.62 14.29
CA ALA A 179 -16.43 -11.98 13.97
C ALA A 179 -15.40 -11.99 12.83
N ALA A 180 -15.59 -11.19 11.77
CA ALA A 180 -14.61 -11.03 10.70
C ALA A 180 -13.27 -10.49 11.22
N CYS A 181 -13.29 -9.46 12.08
CA CYS A 181 -12.07 -8.91 12.69
C CYS A 181 -11.32 -9.94 13.56
N LEU A 182 -12.04 -10.84 14.23
CA LEU A 182 -11.45 -11.94 15.00
C LEU A 182 -10.75 -12.96 14.10
N VAL A 183 -11.35 -13.29 12.94
CA VAL A 183 -10.73 -14.16 11.95
C VAL A 183 -9.46 -13.51 11.40
N ASP A 184 -9.51 -12.25 11.03
CA ASP A 184 -8.35 -11.49 10.57
C ASP A 184 -7.23 -11.45 11.62
N ALA A 185 -7.57 -11.24 12.88
CA ALA A 185 -6.60 -11.28 13.97
C ALA A 185 -5.96 -12.66 14.15
N ALA A 186 -6.73 -13.74 13.97
CA ALA A 186 -6.23 -15.09 14.06
C ALA A 186 -5.26 -15.40 12.92
N LEU A 187 -5.59 -14.99 11.68
CA LEU A 187 -4.74 -15.13 10.49
C LEU A 187 -3.45 -14.30 10.62
N ALA A 188 -3.55 -13.07 11.11
CA ALA A 188 -2.40 -12.20 11.41
C ALA A 188 -1.58 -12.65 12.64
N GLY A 189 -2.05 -13.65 13.39
CA GLY A 189 -1.40 -14.15 14.61
C GLY A 189 -1.32 -13.11 15.74
N LEU A 190 -2.31 -12.23 15.84
CA LEU A 190 -2.37 -11.10 16.77
C LEU A 190 -3.11 -11.41 18.09
N GLY A 191 -3.40 -12.67 18.38
CA GLY A 191 -4.19 -13.07 19.56
C GLY A 191 -3.67 -12.60 20.92
N LYS A 192 -2.41 -12.16 21.03
CA LYS A 192 -1.82 -11.58 22.25
C LYS A 192 -1.87 -10.05 22.33
N HIS A 193 -2.18 -9.38 21.22
CA HIS A 193 -2.13 -7.91 21.08
C HIS A 193 -3.52 -7.25 20.99
N LEU A 194 -4.58 -8.04 20.84
CA LEU A 194 -5.95 -7.55 20.91
C LEU A 194 -6.31 -7.22 22.36
N THR A 195 -6.70 -5.97 22.61
CA THR A 195 -7.17 -5.54 23.93
C THR A 195 -8.69 -5.45 23.87
N PHE A 196 -9.38 -6.50 24.31
CA PHE A 196 -10.84 -6.50 24.47
C PHE A 196 -11.20 -5.79 25.78
N TYR A 197 -11.08 -4.47 25.82
CA TYR A 197 -11.56 -3.64 26.94
C TYR A 197 -12.27 -2.41 26.42
#